data_AF-W8JHF5-F1
#
_entry.id   AF-W8JHF5-F1
#
_cell.length_a   1.000
_cell.length_b   1.000
_cell.length_c   1.000
_cell.angle_alpha   90.00
_cell.angle_beta   90.00
_cell.angle_gamma   90.00
#
_symmetry.space_group_name_H-M   'P 1'
#
loop_
_entity.id
_entity.type
_entity.pdbx_description
1 polymer ?
#
loop_
_entity_poly.entity_id
_entity_poly.type
_entity_poly.pdbx_seq_one_letter_code
_entity_poly.pdbx_strand_id
1 'polypeptide(L)'
;MKFTIALFGEAEKGSYDVAYLCHSAADLYDHLGSSQKITKSGISLAIQALMYNYDVLYFRVREEGYCVDSYFFGLHFLNTQTTLKNIIAMGLPGVGDQYLIEASKSLCQKYKSLLLFFEQDFYDLLTFNKLF
;
A
#
# COMPACT_ATOMS: atom_id res chain seq x y z
N MET A 1 9.15 11.19 -16.16
CA MET A 1 9.10 10.09 -15.16
C MET A 1 7.70 10.09 -14.60
N LYS A 2 6.98 8.96 -14.66
CA LYS A 2 5.65 8.86 -14.03
C LYS A 2 5.80 8.95 -12.51
N PHE A 3 4.79 9.45 -11.83
CA PHE A 3 4.71 9.34 -10.38
C PHE A 3 4.22 7.94 -9.99
N THR A 4 4.69 7.46 -8.85
CA THR A 4 4.40 6.13 -8.34
C THR A 4 3.57 6.23 -7.07
N ILE A 5 2.60 5.33 -6.92
CA ILE A 5 1.84 5.14 -5.68
C ILE A 5 2.26 3.80 -5.09
N ALA A 6 2.73 3.81 -3.85
CA ALA A 6 3.06 2.60 -3.10
C ALA A 6 1.79 2.05 -2.44
N LEU A 7 1.45 0.79 -2.70
CA LEU A 7 0.21 0.19 -2.20
C LEU A 7 0.47 -1.12 -1.51
N PHE A 8 -0.20 -1.30 -0.37
CA PHE A 8 -0.20 -2.53 0.40
C PHE A 8 -1.59 -3.12 0.28
N GLY A 9 -1.72 -4.38 -0.09
CA GLY A 9 -3.04 -4.97 -0.23
C GLY A 9 -3.04 -6.47 -0.42
N GLU A 10 -4.19 -7.06 -0.14
CA GLU A 10 -4.39 -8.49 -0.30
C GLU A 10 -4.57 -8.81 -1.78
N ALA A 11 -3.81 -9.80 -2.25
CA ALA A 11 -3.82 -10.26 -3.62
C ALA A 11 -3.89 -11.79 -3.69
N GLU A 12 -4.39 -12.29 -4.82
CA GLU A 12 -4.48 -13.73 -5.11
C GLU A 12 -3.09 -14.34 -5.30
N LYS A 13 -2.24 -13.66 -6.09
CA LYS A 13 -0.89 -14.09 -6.47
C LYS A 13 0.17 -13.13 -5.90
N GLY A 14 1.44 -13.46 -6.16
CA GLY A 14 2.60 -12.68 -5.73
C GLY A 14 3.20 -13.18 -4.43
N SER A 15 4.46 -12.84 -4.17
CA SER A 15 5.16 -13.18 -2.93
C SER A 15 5.03 -12.06 -1.90
N TYR A 16 5.09 -12.41 -0.62
CA TYR A 16 5.02 -11.44 0.49
C TYR A 16 6.32 -10.66 0.70
N ASP A 17 7.41 -11.11 0.10
CA ASP A 17 8.77 -10.57 0.19
C ASP A 17 9.27 -9.96 -1.13
N VAL A 18 8.34 -9.54 -1.99
CA VAL A 18 8.63 -8.92 -3.29
C VAL A 18 7.83 -7.63 -3.45
N ALA A 19 8.48 -6.61 -4.00
CA ALA A 19 7.84 -5.37 -4.42
C ALA A 19 7.56 -5.43 -5.93
N TYR A 20 6.28 -5.32 -6.31
CA TYR A 20 5.85 -5.45 -7.71
C TYR A 20 5.62 -4.06 -8.31
N LEU A 21 6.50 -3.64 -9.23
CA LEU A 21 6.28 -2.41 -10.00
C LEU A 21 5.39 -2.72 -11.20
N CYS A 22 4.24 -2.07 -11.26
CA CYS A 22 3.23 -2.24 -12.31
C CYS A 22 3.02 -0.91 -13.04
N HIS A 23 3.07 -0.94 -14.36
CA HIS A 23 2.84 0.20 -15.25
C HIS A 23 1.49 0.12 -15.96
N SER A 24 0.86 -1.05 -15.93
CA SER A 24 -0.43 -1.32 -16.55
C SER A 24 -1.30 -2.25 -15.69
N ALA A 25 -2.60 -2.29 -15.97
CA ALA A 25 -3.50 -3.27 -15.34
C ALA A 25 -3.16 -4.73 -15.72
N ALA A 26 -2.52 -4.95 -16.87
CA ALA A 26 -2.05 -6.26 -17.26
C ALA A 26 -0.90 -6.72 -16.35
N ASP A 27 0.09 -5.85 -16.09
CA ASP A 27 1.20 -6.13 -15.16
C ASP A 27 0.67 -6.47 -13.77
N LEU A 28 -0.34 -5.72 -13.32
CA LEU A 28 -0.99 -5.95 -12.04
C LEU A 28 -1.62 -7.34 -11.99
N TYR A 29 -2.38 -7.72 -13.02
CA TYR A 29 -3.02 -9.04 -13.09
C TYR A 29 -2.01 -10.19 -13.20
N ASP A 30 -0.94 -10.01 -13.97
CA ASP A 30 0.08 -11.03 -14.16
C ASP A 30 0.84 -11.30 -12.84
N HIS A 31 1.17 -10.25 -12.09
CA HIS A 31 1.86 -10.37 -10.80
C HIS A 31 0.94 -10.79 -9.64
N LEU A 32 -0.28 -10.26 -9.58
CA LEU A 32 -1.13 -10.28 -8.36
C LEU A 32 -2.46 -11.02 -8.55
N GLY A 33 -2.81 -11.38 -9.78
CA GLY A 33 -4.03 -12.11 -10.12
C GLY A 33 -5.30 -11.27 -10.07
N SER A 34 -6.44 -11.94 -9.95
CA SER A 34 -7.76 -11.31 -9.81
C SER A 34 -8.44 -11.88 -8.58
N SER A 35 -8.84 -11.01 -7.64
CA SER A 35 -9.67 -11.45 -6.53
C SER A 35 -11.08 -11.78 -7.03
N GLN A 36 -11.34 -13.07 -7.27
CA GLN A 36 -12.65 -13.56 -7.74
C GLN A 36 -13.76 -13.48 -6.68
N LYS A 37 -13.43 -13.23 -5.40
CA LYS A 37 -14.38 -13.40 -4.29
C LYS A 37 -14.80 -12.13 -3.57
N ILE A 38 -14.08 -11.02 -3.69
CA ILE A 38 -14.44 -9.65 -3.27
C ILE A 38 -13.30 -8.76 -3.76
N THR A 39 -13.57 -7.69 -4.50
CA THR A 39 -12.55 -6.69 -4.84
C THR A 39 -12.01 -6.09 -3.54
N LYS A 40 -10.78 -6.46 -3.18
CA LYS A 40 -10.06 -5.93 -2.02
C LYS A 40 -9.68 -4.47 -2.26
N SER A 41 -9.55 -3.69 -1.20
CA SER A 41 -9.38 -2.24 -1.30
C SER A 41 -8.05 -1.88 -1.95
N GLY A 42 -6.98 -2.64 -1.69
CA GLY A 42 -5.67 -2.40 -2.27
C GLY A 42 -5.61 -2.62 -3.79
N ILE A 43 -6.14 -3.74 -4.29
CA ILE A 43 -6.22 -4.01 -5.73
C ILE A 43 -7.10 -2.97 -6.45
N SER A 44 -8.23 -2.61 -5.86
CA SER A 44 -9.14 -1.61 -6.44
C SER A 44 -8.44 -0.25 -6.59
N LEU A 45 -7.71 0.18 -5.56
CA LEU A 45 -6.97 1.44 -5.59
C LEU A 45 -5.78 1.39 -6.56
N ALA A 46 -5.13 0.23 -6.70
CA ALA A 46 -4.07 0.03 -7.70
C ALA A 46 -4.60 0.18 -9.14
N ILE A 47 -5.75 -0.43 -9.45
CA ILE A 47 -6.39 -0.27 -10.75
C ILE A 47 -6.71 1.21 -11.02
N GLN A 48 -7.30 1.91 -10.05
CA GLN A 48 -7.59 3.34 -10.18
C GLN A 48 -6.32 4.16 -10.42
N ALA A 49 -5.25 3.93 -9.65
CA ALA A 49 -3.97 4.61 -9.83
C ALA A 49 -3.42 4.44 -11.25
N LEU A 50 -3.46 3.21 -11.78
CA LEU A 50 -3.03 2.91 -13.15
C LEU A 50 -3.91 3.61 -14.19
N MET A 51 -5.23 3.66 -13.99
CA MET A 51 -6.16 4.40 -14.86
C MET A 51 -5.88 5.91 -14.86
N TYR A 52 -5.47 6.47 -13.73
CA TYR A 52 -5.01 7.85 -13.62
C TYR A 52 -3.56 8.06 -14.06
N ASN A 53 -2.96 7.07 -14.74
CA ASN A 53 -1.65 7.14 -15.34
C ASN A 53 -0.47 7.25 -14.34
N TYR A 54 -0.68 6.78 -13.10
CA TYR A 54 0.38 6.56 -12.12
C TYR A 54 0.98 5.15 -12.28
N ASP A 55 2.25 5.00 -11.93
CA ASP A 55 2.82 3.67 -11.70
C ASP A 55 2.40 3.17 -10.32
N VAL A 56 2.34 1.86 -10.13
CA VAL A 56 2.02 1.26 -8.83
C VAL A 56 3.18 0.41 -8.37
N LEU A 57 3.69 0.68 -7.16
CA LEU A 57 4.59 -0.21 -6.46
C LEU A 57 3.79 -0.98 -5.42
N TYR A 58 3.47 -2.23 -5.72
CA TYR A 58 2.56 -3.03 -4.92
C TYR A 58 3.30 -4.01 -4.00
N PHE A 59 2.87 -4.08 -2.75
CA PHE A 59 3.32 -5.02 -1.74
C PHE A 59 2.14 -5.90 -1.34
N ARG A 60 2.25 -7.20 -1.60
CA ARG A 60 1.22 -8.15 -1.19
C ARG A 60 1.23 -8.28 0.33
N VAL A 61 0.06 -8.10 0.95
CA VAL A 61 -0.18 -8.46 2.35
C VAL A 61 -1.05 -9.70 2.43
N ARG A 62 -0.98 -10.40 3.57
CA ARG A 62 -1.73 -11.67 3.76
C ARG A 62 -3.22 -11.43 3.91
N GLU A 63 -3.57 -10.41 4.68
CA GLU A 63 -4.94 -9.99 4.97
C GLU A 63 -4.91 -8.49 5.27
N GLU A 64 -5.67 -7.71 4.51
CA GLU A 64 -5.76 -6.26 4.66
C GLU A 64 -6.24 -5.90 6.07
N GLY A 65 -5.50 -5.02 6.75
CA GLY A 65 -5.87 -4.48 8.06
C GLY A 65 -5.65 -5.40 9.26
N TYR A 66 -5.37 -6.69 9.04
CA TYR A 66 -5.26 -7.66 10.14
C TYR A 66 -3.84 -8.21 10.33
N CYS A 67 -3.16 -8.60 9.26
CA CYS A 67 -1.85 -9.26 9.35
C CYS A 67 -0.71 -8.23 9.33
N VAL A 68 -0.50 -7.56 10.47
CA VAL A 68 0.50 -6.48 10.65
C VAL A 68 1.89 -6.87 10.14
N ASP A 69 2.34 -8.10 10.43
CA ASP A 69 3.68 -8.57 10.04
C ASP A 69 3.93 -8.51 8.52
N SER A 70 2.88 -8.71 7.72
CA SER A 70 3.00 -8.70 6.26
C SER A 70 3.24 -7.31 5.66
N TYR A 71 3.07 -6.24 6.44
CA TYR A 71 3.36 -4.86 6.01
C TYR A 71 4.83 -4.48 6.21
N PHE A 72 5.52 -5.07 7.20
CA PHE A 72 6.86 -4.65 7.57
C PHE A 72 7.90 -4.87 6.47
N PHE A 73 7.73 -5.89 5.63
CA PHE A 73 8.60 -6.08 4.47
C PHE A 73 8.59 -4.84 3.56
N GLY A 74 7.41 -4.41 3.12
CA GLY A 74 7.30 -3.28 2.20
C GLY A 74 7.70 -1.95 2.85
N LEU A 75 7.36 -1.74 4.12
CA LEU A 75 7.82 -0.57 4.87
C LEU A 75 9.35 -0.54 5.00
N HIS A 76 9.97 -1.68 5.31
CA HIS A 76 11.42 -1.80 5.38
C HIS A 76 12.07 -1.55 4.01
N PHE A 77 11.56 -2.18 2.94
CA PHE A 77 12.03 -1.99 1.57
C PHE A 77 12.02 -0.50 1.18
N LEU A 78 10.92 0.20 1.45
CA LEU A 78 10.78 1.64 1.20
C LEU A 78 11.72 2.47 2.09
N ASN A 79 12.01 2.03 3.31
CA ASN A 79 12.94 2.73 4.18
C ASN A 79 14.39 2.61 3.69
N THR A 80 14.79 1.44 3.21
CA THR A 80 16.18 1.18 2.78
C THR A 80 16.48 1.70 1.38
N GLN A 81 15.46 1.87 0.53
CA GLN A 81 15.67 2.31 -0.83
C GLN A 81 15.98 3.82 -0.91
N THR A 82 16.97 4.18 -1.74
CA THR A 82 17.44 5.57 -1.94
C THR A 82 17.27 6.06 -3.37
N THR A 83 17.01 5.15 -4.31
CA THR A 83 16.89 5.43 -5.75
C THR A 83 15.46 5.76 -6.18
N LEU A 84 14.45 5.25 -5.47
CA LEU A 84 13.05 5.61 -5.68
C LEU A 84 12.84 7.05 -5.20
N LYS A 85 12.44 7.96 -6.09
CA LYS A 85 12.26 9.40 -5.77
C LYS A 85 10.90 9.96 -6.17
N ASN A 86 10.07 9.16 -6.82
CA ASN A 86 8.80 9.56 -7.42
C ASN A 86 7.58 8.96 -6.73
N ILE A 87 7.72 8.46 -5.50
CA ILE A 87 6.59 8.00 -4.71
C ILE A 87 5.84 9.23 -4.19
N ILE A 88 4.62 9.45 -4.67
CA ILE A 88 3.80 10.61 -4.31
C ILE A 88 2.73 10.29 -3.27
N ALA A 89 2.41 9.00 -3.12
CA ALA A 89 1.43 8.55 -2.15
C ALA A 89 1.72 7.12 -1.71
N MET A 90 1.26 6.79 -0.50
CA MET A 90 1.27 5.46 0.08
C MET A 90 -0.14 5.12 0.56
N GLY A 91 -0.67 3.96 0.19
CA GLY A 91 -1.98 3.47 0.65
C GLY A 91 -1.85 2.19 1.44
N LEU A 92 -2.45 2.17 2.63
CA LEU A 92 -2.55 1.00 3.51
C LEU A 92 -4.02 0.76 3.88
N PRO A 93 -4.83 0.23 2.94
CA PRO A 93 -6.24 -0.04 3.18
C PRO A 93 -6.46 -0.97 4.38
N GLY A 94 -7.46 -0.66 5.19
CA GLY A 94 -7.86 -1.46 6.35
C GLY A 94 -6.97 -1.28 7.58
N VAL A 95 -5.91 -0.47 7.50
CA VAL A 95 -4.94 -0.35 8.59
C VAL A 95 -5.34 0.75 9.57
N GLY A 96 -5.79 0.33 10.75
CA GLY A 96 -5.96 1.20 11.94
C GLY A 96 -4.83 1.09 12.98
N ASP A 97 -3.84 0.20 12.77
CA ASP A 97 -2.75 -0.01 13.72
C ASP A 97 -1.81 1.21 13.80
N GLN A 98 -1.63 1.74 15.00
CA GLN A 98 -0.86 2.97 15.23
C GLN A 98 0.62 2.83 14.87
N TYR A 99 1.23 1.66 15.07
CA TYR A 99 2.64 1.45 14.73
C TYR A 99 2.86 1.46 13.23
N LEU A 100 1.99 0.80 12.46
CA LEU A 100 2.03 0.86 11.00
C LEU A 100 1.78 2.26 10.46
N ILE A 101 0.85 3.00 11.07
CA ILE A 101 0.52 4.38 10.67
C ILE A 101 1.71 5.32 10.92
N GLU A 102 2.32 5.28 12.10
CA GLU A 102 3.49 6.13 12.41
C GLU A 102 4.73 5.76 11.58
N ALA A 103 4.94 4.47 11.30
CA ALA A 103 5.98 4.02 10.36
C ALA A 103 5.74 4.56 8.94
N SER A 104 4.49 4.46 8.46
CA SER A 104 4.10 4.94 7.13
C SER A 104 4.19 6.45 7.01
N LYS A 105 3.84 7.18 8.07
CA LYS A 105 3.98 8.65 8.16
C LYS A 105 5.44 9.09 8.10
N SER A 106 6.33 8.38 8.81
CA SER A 106 7.77 8.64 8.77
C SER A 106 8.34 8.44 7.35
N LEU A 107 7.89 7.40 6.65
CA LEU A 107 8.23 7.20 5.24
C LEU A 107 7.65 8.30 4.34
N CYS A 108 6.41 8.72 4.58
CA CYS A 108 5.80 9.79 3.80
C CYS A 108 6.55 11.12 3.95
N GLN A 109 7.06 11.42 5.15
CA GLN A 109 7.95 12.57 5.36
C GLN A 109 9.26 12.44 4.56
N LYS A 110 9.88 11.24 4.56
CA LYS A 110 11.09 10.95 3.78
C LYS A 110 10.86 11.17 2.28
N TYR A 111 9.73 10.71 1.75
CA TYR A 111 9.40 10.78 0.32
C TYR A 111 8.70 12.08 -0.09
N LYS A 112 8.30 12.93 0.86
CA LYS A 112 7.36 14.05 0.65
C LYS A 112 6.07 13.60 -0.03
N SER A 113 5.57 12.44 0.37
CA SER A 113 4.37 11.80 -0.17
C SER A 113 3.17 11.95 0.75
N LEU A 114 1.99 11.64 0.22
CA LEU A 114 0.74 11.59 0.97
C LEU A 114 0.53 10.18 1.56
N LEU A 115 -0.05 10.12 2.75
CA LEU A 115 -0.58 8.87 3.30
C LEU A 115 -2.07 8.83 3.02
N LEU A 116 -2.52 7.80 2.30
CA LEU A 116 -3.92 7.61 1.90
C LEU A 116 -4.61 6.70 2.90
N PHE A 117 -5.78 7.14 3.35
CA PHE A 117 -6.68 6.40 4.23
C PHE A 117 -8.04 6.25 3.56
N PHE A 118 -8.73 5.16 3.82
CA PHE A 118 -10.18 5.11 3.64
C PHE A 118 -10.88 5.76 4.83
N GLU A 119 -12.15 6.13 4.65
CA GLU A 119 -12.94 6.78 5.70
C GLU A 119 -13.00 5.93 6.98
N GLN A 120 -13.13 4.61 6.84
CA GLN A 120 -13.12 3.67 7.96
C GLN A 120 -11.78 3.67 8.69
N ASP A 121 -10.66 3.57 7.96
CA ASP A 121 -9.31 3.58 8.56
C ASP A 121 -9.07 4.87 9.36
N PHE A 122 -9.51 6.00 8.82
CA PHE A 122 -9.39 7.30 9.49
C PHE A 122 -10.26 7.39 10.74
N TYR A 123 -11.51 6.89 10.68
CA TYR A 123 -12.37 6.81 11.85
C TYR A 123 -11.75 5.93 12.94
N ASP A 124 -11.23 4.77 12.57
CA ASP A 124 -10.62 3.82 13.49
C ASP A 124 -9.38 4.44 14.15
N LEU A 125 -8.53 5.13 13.38
CA LEU A 125 -7.38 5.88 13.91
C LEU A 125 -7.81 6.93 14.95
N LEU A 126 -8.87 7.69 14.67
CA LEU A 126 -9.33 8.75 15.57
C LEU A 126 -9.99 8.23 16.84
N THR A 127 -10.61 7.04 16.79
CA THR A 127 -11.45 6.53 17.87
C THR A 127 -10.81 5.42 18.69
N PHE A 128 -9.91 4.62 18.11
CA PHE A 128 -9.18 3.55 18.80
C PHE A 128 -7.80 3.98 19.32
N ASN A 129 -7.43 5.25 19.15
CA ASN A 129 -6.29 5.84 19.87
C ASN A 129 -6.52 5.70 21.39
N LYS A 130 -5.92 4.66 21.99
CA LYS A 130 -5.73 4.59 23.43
C LYS A 130 -4.81 5.74 23.79
N LEU A 131 -5.39 6.82 24.32
CA LEU A 131 -4.69 7.78 25.16
C LEU A 131 -3.97 6.96 26.25
N PHE A 132 -2.65 6.85 26.12
CA PHE A 132 -1.80 6.52 27.26
C PHE A 132 -1.68 7.76 28.15
#